data_AF-A0A964V2K5-F1
#
_entry.id   AF-A0A964V2K5-F1
#
_cell.length_a   1.000
_cell.length_b   1.000
_cell.length_c   1.000
_cell.angle_alpha   90.00
_cell.angle_beta   90.00
_cell.angle_gamma   90.00
#
_symmetry.space_group_name_H-M   'P 1'
#
loop_
_entity.id
_entity.type
_entity.pdbx_description
1 polymer ?
#
loop_
_entity_poly.entity_id
_entity_poly.type
_entity_poly.pdbx_seq_one_letter_code
_entity_poly.pdbx_strand_id
1 'polypeptide(L)'
;MNSPTNLLLQRLLNPILLLIALHGTAVGGLAFLLWMNTSDYAGHLVLLDALKLLRDVALRLAFVELPTRLTPGQSRWILGTSVLLLIAWVYVFVRIVAMLRDPLWRKAFSRRQFTQQLQNRDGPFLLICGYGEIGSALVALLHLQRIDAVVIDCDPAALKALEHAGVKHGVPALLADARKSSELLQAGLRHPLCTGLAAVTDNDEKNVEICMAAVALNSRLQTACHARSATADLKCASSETLKIVDPFDVYCAEIVLAIRRPQLYMLHRLLADLHGDYIPSAQLPPGGLWLVCASEPLRQALAQQLSRSGISNRFVESAPSSTAASVMTTPVGSGTAPNSDSIGLIVSTDSDPTNLAIARAARAANPAVFIVARQNNAGNAGLFAEAGIDITISPSQLIARRIVADWRDALQRQFFRSLNNSQRTGQKPCAYAYATPRLAAQTVTASRTVRVMGPTVSCGNTSIETPSRLTSPGVERIPTKLLHDAGRRIEPPQSEPRPTAPRLAATAAPVPALEPPGSRVRS
;
A
#
# COMPACT_ATOMS: atom_id res chain seq x y z
N MET A 1 -3.66 -14.46 29.66
CA MET A 1 -4.15 -14.50 28.26
C MET A 1 -3.35 -15.56 27.51
N ASN A 2 -3.96 -16.70 27.20
CA ASN A 2 -3.30 -17.77 26.45
C ASN A 2 -2.94 -17.22 25.07
N SER A 3 -1.66 -17.05 24.81
CA SER A 3 -1.18 -16.56 23.52
C SER A 3 -1.72 -17.50 22.42
N PRO A 4 -2.11 -16.95 21.26
CA PRO A 4 -2.56 -17.78 20.14
C PRO A 4 -1.52 -18.83 19.74
N THR A 5 -0.24 -18.59 20.06
CA THR A 5 0.87 -19.55 19.92
C THR A 5 0.76 -20.77 20.82
N ASN A 6 0.21 -20.66 22.03
CA ASN A 6 0.08 -21.79 22.97
C ASN A 6 -1.07 -22.74 22.56
N LEU A 7 -2.22 -22.18 22.18
CA LEU A 7 -3.32 -22.95 21.56
C LEU A 7 -2.85 -23.68 20.31
N LEU A 8 -1.90 -23.07 19.61
CA LEU A 8 -1.30 -23.61 18.42
C LEU A 8 -0.34 -24.77 18.67
N LEU A 9 0.57 -24.58 19.61
CA LEU A 9 1.49 -25.62 20.04
C LEU A 9 0.69 -26.86 20.49
N GLN A 10 -0.42 -26.65 21.21
CA GLN A 10 -1.33 -27.73 21.63
C GLN A 10 -2.00 -28.46 20.45
N ARG A 11 -2.42 -27.75 19.40
CA ARG A 11 -3.03 -28.37 18.20
C ARG A 11 -2.04 -29.20 17.38
N LEU A 12 -0.76 -28.80 17.36
CA LEU A 12 0.31 -29.57 16.70
C LEU A 12 0.92 -30.66 17.59
N LEU A 13 0.80 -30.55 18.91
CA LEU A 13 1.37 -31.51 19.85
C LEU A 13 0.81 -32.91 19.63
N ASN A 14 -0.52 -33.04 19.53
CA ASN A 14 -1.19 -34.33 19.37
C ASN A 14 -0.77 -35.09 18.09
N PRO A 15 -0.78 -34.48 16.89
CA PRO A 15 -0.32 -35.17 15.68
C PRO A 15 1.18 -35.49 15.72
N ILE A 16 2.01 -34.63 16.31
CA ILE A 16 3.46 -34.87 16.43
C ILE A 16 3.73 -36.02 17.42
N LEU A 17 3.05 -36.04 18.57
CA LEU A 17 3.17 -37.11 19.57
C LEU A 17 2.71 -38.46 19.01
N LEU A 18 1.62 -38.48 18.23
CA LEU A 18 1.17 -39.68 17.54
C LEU A 18 2.26 -40.24 16.61
N LEU A 19 2.91 -39.37 15.83
CA LEU A 19 3.99 -39.75 14.92
C LEU A 19 5.20 -40.31 15.70
N ILE A 20 5.61 -39.62 16.77
CA ILE A 20 6.73 -40.05 17.63
C ILE A 20 6.44 -41.41 18.26
N ALA A 21 5.23 -41.59 18.81
CA ALA A 21 4.82 -42.85 19.43
C ALA A 21 4.82 -44.01 18.41
N LEU A 22 4.25 -43.80 17.23
CA LEU A 22 4.18 -44.82 16.19
C LEU A 22 5.56 -45.18 15.61
N HIS A 23 6.45 -44.19 15.48
CA HIS A 23 7.83 -44.45 15.06
C HIS A 23 8.61 -45.20 16.15
N GLY A 24 8.39 -44.85 17.42
CA GLY A 24 8.96 -45.55 18.56
C GLY A 24 8.50 -47.01 18.66
N THR A 25 7.20 -47.29 18.44
CA THR A 25 6.70 -48.66 18.41
C THR A 25 7.27 -49.45 17.23
N ALA A 26 7.36 -48.84 16.04
CA ALA A 26 7.94 -49.48 14.87
C ALA A 26 9.40 -49.90 15.07
N VAL A 27 10.24 -48.97 15.55
CA VAL A 27 11.67 -49.21 15.83
C VAL A 27 11.84 -50.18 17.00
N GLY A 28 11.09 -49.98 18.10
CA GLY A 28 11.18 -50.81 19.29
C GLY A 28 10.77 -52.26 19.04
N GLY A 29 9.67 -52.48 18.32
CA GLY A 29 9.24 -53.85 17.98
C GLY A 29 10.15 -54.53 16.97
N LEU A 30 10.75 -53.79 16.04
CA LEU A 30 11.76 -54.35 15.13
C LEU A 30 13.04 -54.71 15.88
N ALA A 31 13.52 -53.83 16.77
CA ALA A 31 14.68 -54.11 17.63
C ALA A 31 14.44 -55.34 18.52
N PHE A 32 13.23 -55.49 19.06
CA PHE A 32 12.85 -56.68 19.85
C PHE A 32 12.86 -57.96 19.00
N LEU A 33 12.29 -57.94 17.80
CA LEU A 33 12.30 -59.08 16.87
C LEU A 33 13.70 -59.44 16.37
N LEU A 34 14.59 -58.46 16.24
CA LEU A 34 16.00 -58.70 15.94
C LEU A 34 16.72 -59.34 17.13
N TRP A 35 16.50 -58.83 18.34
CA TRP A 35 17.09 -59.35 19.58
C TRP A 35 16.69 -60.80 19.89
N MET A 36 15.42 -61.18 19.69
CA MET A 36 14.98 -62.56 19.94
C MET A 36 15.62 -63.59 18.99
N ASN A 37 16.11 -63.16 17.83
CA ASN A 37 16.58 -64.05 16.76
C ASN A 37 18.11 -64.03 16.59
N THR A 38 18.86 -63.46 17.55
CA THR A 38 20.33 -63.44 17.51
C THR A 38 20.92 -64.64 18.23
N SER A 39 21.48 -65.58 17.46
CA SER A 39 22.44 -66.57 17.96
C SER A 39 23.91 -66.14 17.73
N ASP A 40 24.16 -65.09 16.95
CA ASP A 40 25.52 -64.84 16.41
C ASP A 40 25.89 -63.35 16.20
N TYR A 41 25.27 -62.43 16.95
CA TYR A 41 25.66 -61.01 16.91
C TYR A 41 26.01 -60.53 18.31
N ALA A 42 27.29 -60.17 18.51
CA ALA A 42 27.76 -59.45 19.67
C ALA A 42 26.89 -58.19 19.88
N GLY A 43 26.12 -58.20 20.95
CA GLY A 43 24.93 -57.37 21.13
C GLY A 43 25.19 -55.90 21.42
N HIS A 44 25.77 -55.15 20.49
CA HIS A 44 26.06 -53.74 20.74
C HIS A 44 25.24 -52.69 19.99
N LEU A 45 24.49 -52.97 18.90
CA LEU A 45 23.69 -51.91 18.26
C LEU A 45 22.35 -52.37 17.61
N VAL A 46 21.61 -53.30 18.23
CA VAL A 46 20.30 -53.78 17.73
C VAL A 46 19.31 -52.65 17.43
N LEU A 47 19.29 -51.60 18.25
CA LEU A 47 18.44 -50.41 18.03
C LEU A 47 18.86 -49.61 16.80
N LEU A 48 20.17 -49.43 16.58
CA LEU A 48 20.68 -48.66 15.45
C LEU A 48 20.47 -49.44 14.14
N ASP A 49 20.58 -50.77 14.18
CA ASP A 49 20.34 -51.61 13.01
C ASP A 49 18.84 -51.68 12.66
N ALA A 50 17.95 -51.71 13.66
CA ALA A 50 16.51 -51.53 13.45
C ALA A 50 16.19 -50.16 12.81
N LEU A 51 16.82 -49.08 13.31
CA LEU A 51 16.63 -47.73 12.77
C LEU A 51 17.16 -47.61 11.33
N LYS A 52 18.35 -48.15 11.04
CA LYS A 52 18.92 -48.18 9.68
C LYS A 52 18.00 -48.93 8.72
N LEU A 53 17.51 -50.10 9.12
CA LEU A 53 16.63 -50.92 8.28
C LEU A 53 15.29 -50.20 8.01
N LEU A 54 14.66 -49.63 9.04
CA LEU A 54 13.39 -48.91 8.87
C LEU A 54 13.57 -47.63 8.03
N ARG A 55 14.67 -46.90 8.23
CA ARG A 55 15.03 -45.72 7.43
C ARG A 55 15.25 -46.11 5.96
N ASP A 56 15.97 -47.18 5.71
CA ASP A 56 16.26 -47.64 4.35
C ASP A 56 14.97 -48.10 3.65
N VAL A 57 14.05 -48.76 4.36
CA VAL A 57 12.69 -49.10 3.85
C VAL A 57 11.85 -47.84 3.60
N ALA A 58 11.93 -46.83 4.46
CA ALA A 58 11.17 -45.59 4.30
C ALA A 58 11.67 -44.73 3.13
N LEU A 59 12.99 -44.64 2.93
CA LEU A 59 13.62 -43.86 1.85
C LEU A 59 13.56 -44.58 0.51
N ARG A 60 13.67 -45.91 0.51
CA ARG A 60 13.67 -46.73 -0.70
C ARG A 60 12.26 -47.23 -0.94
N LEU A 61 11.43 -46.36 -1.53
CA LEU A 61 10.09 -46.71 -1.96
C LEU A 61 10.14 -47.93 -2.91
N ALA A 62 9.88 -49.11 -2.36
CA ALA A 62 9.57 -50.37 -3.05
C ALA A 62 10.62 -50.99 -4.00
N PHE A 63 11.81 -50.43 -4.22
CA PHE A 63 12.80 -51.03 -5.11
C PHE A 63 14.15 -51.27 -4.43
N VAL A 64 14.59 -52.53 -4.57
CA VAL A 64 15.92 -53.11 -4.32
C VAL A 64 16.07 -53.92 -3.01
N GLU A 65 16.50 -55.16 -3.24
CA GLU A 65 16.90 -56.25 -2.35
C GLU A 65 17.27 -55.82 -0.92
N LEU A 66 16.44 -56.24 0.05
CA LEU A 66 16.79 -56.16 1.46
C LEU A 66 18.04 -57.04 1.69
N PRO A 67 19.14 -56.49 2.24
CA PRO A 67 20.45 -57.14 2.28
C PRO A 67 20.53 -58.35 3.24
N THR A 68 19.43 -58.72 3.90
CA THR A 68 19.39 -59.78 4.91
C THR A 68 18.20 -60.70 4.70
N ARG A 69 18.39 -62.01 4.91
CA ARG A 69 17.27 -62.97 4.96
C ARG A 69 16.41 -62.65 6.18
N LEU A 70 15.43 -61.77 6.02
CA LEU A 70 14.48 -61.43 7.07
C LEU A 70 13.58 -62.63 7.38
N THR A 71 13.26 -62.83 8.64
CA THR A 71 12.28 -63.85 9.03
C THR A 71 10.87 -63.45 8.57
N PRO A 72 9.94 -64.41 8.39
CA PRO A 72 8.55 -64.09 8.08
C PRO A 72 7.86 -63.21 9.14
N GLY A 73 8.35 -63.23 10.39
CA GLY A 73 7.90 -62.34 11.46
C GLY A 73 8.37 -60.90 11.27
N GLN A 74 9.66 -60.70 10.98
CA GLN A 74 10.24 -59.39 10.73
C GLN A 74 9.64 -58.72 9.48
N SER A 75 9.43 -59.49 8.40
CA SER A 75 8.85 -58.98 7.15
C SER A 75 7.41 -58.47 7.34
N ARG A 76 6.57 -59.22 8.07
CA ARG A 76 5.19 -58.79 8.39
C ARG A 76 5.17 -57.56 9.30
N TRP A 77 6.09 -57.50 10.27
CA TRP A 77 6.23 -56.34 11.15
C TRP A 77 6.60 -55.07 10.38
N ILE A 78 7.61 -55.14 9.51
CA ILE A 78 8.06 -54.02 8.68
C ILE A 78 6.91 -53.57 7.77
N LEU A 79 6.26 -54.48 7.05
CA LEU A 79 5.15 -54.12 6.16
C LEU A 79 3.99 -53.44 6.92
N GLY A 80 3.56 -54.03 8.05
CA GLY A 80 2.46 -53.47 8.85
C GLY A 80 2.79 -52.11 9.44
N THR A 81 4.01 -51.94 9.98
CA THR A 81 4.44 -50.66 10.57
C THR A 81 4.67 -49.59 9.50
N SER A 82 5.18 -49.93 8.32
CA SER A 82 5.32 -49.01 7.19
C SER A 82 3.96 -48.50 6.69
N VAL A 83 2.95 -49.38 6.57
CA VAL A 83 1.58 -48.96 6.18
C VAL A 83 0.96 -48.06 7.25
N LEU A 84 1.09 -48.40 8.53
CA LEU A 84 0.58 -47.56 9.62
C LEU A 84 1.28 -46.19 9.66
N LEU A 85 2.61 -46.16 9.48
CA LEU A 85 3.39 -44.92 9.40
C LEU A 85 2.94 -44.05 8.22
N LEU A 86 2.65 -44.65 7.07
CA LEU A 86 2.13 -43.92 5.92
C LEU A 86 0.76 -43.28 6.24
N ILE A 87 -0.16 -44.03 6.84
CA ILE A 87 -1.49 -43.52 7.25
C ILE A 87 -1.33 -42.38 8.27
N ALA A 88 -0.46 -42.53 9.25
CA ALA A 88 -0.18 -41.48 10.24
C ALA A 88 0.40 -40.22 9.59
N TRP A 89 1.34 -40.36 8.65
CA TRP A 89 1.88 -39.23 7.89
C TRP A 89 0.81 -38.51 7.07
N VAL A 90 -0.10 -39.23 6.40
CA VAL A 90 -1.23 -38.64 5.68
C VAL A 90 -2.15 -37.87 6.64
N TYR A 91 -2.47 -38.43 7.80
CA TYR A 91 -3.26 -37.74 8.82
C TYR A 91 -2.59 -36.44 9.31
N VAL A 92 -1.28 -36.49 9.63
CA VAL A 92 -0.51 -35.31 10.03
C VAL A 92 -0.48 -34.27 8.92
N PHE A 93 -0.28 -34.69 7.67
CA PHE A 93 -0.28 -33.80 6.51
C PHE A 93 -1.62 -33.08 6.33
N VAL A 94 -2.74 -33.82 6.36
CA VAL A 94 -4.09 -33.25 6.26
C VAL A 94 -4.35 -32.26 7.41
N ARG A 95 -3.92 -32.58 8.63
CA ARG A 95 -4.02 -31.68 9.80
C ARG A 95 -3.21 -30.39 9.61
N ILE A 96 -1.99 -30.48 9.09
CA ILE A 96 -1.15 -29.31 8.79
C ILE A 96 -1.81 -28.43 7.71
N VAL A 97 -2.33 -29.02 6.63
CA VAL A 97 -3.03 -28.29 5.56
C VAL A 97 -4.30 -27.63 6.08
N ALA A 98 -5.08 -28.33 6.91
CA ALA A 98 -6.28 -27.77 7.55
C ALA A 98 -5.91 -26.54 8.41
N MET A 99 -4.78 -26.60 9.11
CA MET A 99 -4.29 -25.51 9.94
C MET A 99 -3.80 -24.30 9.13
N LEU A 100 -3.18 -24.52 7.96
CA LEU A 100 -2.80 -23.45 7.03
C LEU A 100 -4.00 -22.69 6.44
N ARG A 101 -5.18 -23.31 6.43
CA ARG A 101 -6.44 -22.69 6.00
C ARG A 101 -7.16 -21.93 7.11
N ASP A 102 -6.76 -22.10 8.38
CA ASP A 102 -7.41 -21.40 9.49
C ASP A 102 -7.18 -19.88 9.40
N PRO A 103 -8.24 -19.05 9.46
CA PRO A 103 -8.11 -17.59 9.39
C PRO A 103 -7.36 -17.02 10.61
N LEU A 104 -7.38 -17.74 11.74
CA LEU A 104 -6.65 -17.37 12.95
C LEU A 104 -5.14 -17.35 12.74
N TRP A 105 -4.62 -18.27 11.92
CA TRP A 105 -3.21 -18.34 11.56
C TRP A 105 -2.76 -17.16 10.73
N ARG A 106 -3.52 -16.85 9.67
CA ARG A 106 -3.21 -15.73 8.79
C ARG A 106 -3.21 -14.41 9.57
N LYS A 107 -4.18 -14.23 10.48
CA LYS A 107 -4.25 -13.05 11.35
C LYS A 107 -3.06 -12.96 12.31
N ALA A 108 -2.70 -14.05 12.98
CA ALA A 108 -1.59 -14.04 13.93
C ALA A 108 -0.22 -13.84 13.25
N PHE A 109 -0.02 -14.48 12.09
CA PHE A 109 1.21 -14.37 11.32
C PHE A 109 1.39 -12.97 10.72
N SER A 110 0.34 -12.44 10.07
CA SER A 110 0.34 -11.07 9.51
C SER A 110 0.63 -10.02 10.58
N ARG A 111 0.03 -10.14 11.78
CA ARG A 111 0.33 -9.26 12.91
C ARG A 111 1.79 -9.31 13.34
N ARG A 112 2.36 -10.51 13.44
CA ARG A 112 3.78 -10.66 13.83
C ARG A 112 4.72 -10.07 12.78
N GLN A 113 4.44 -10.30 11.51
CA GLN A 113 5.21 -9.71 10.40
C GLN A 113 5.12 -8.18 10.41
N PHE A 114 3.92 -7.63 10.62
CA PHE A 114 3.69 -6.20 10.77
C PHE A 114 4.50 -5.61 11.93
N THR A 115 4.47 -6.23 13.11
CA THR A 115 5.25 -5.74 14.27
C THR A 115 6.75 -5.73 13.99
N GLN A 116 7.27 -6.73 13.29
CA GLN A 116 8.69 -6.76 12.90
C GLN A 116 9.03 -5.67 11.87
N GLN A 117 8.16 -5.43 10.88
CA GLN A 117 8.33 -4.34 9.91
C GLN A 117 8.33 -2.97 10.59
N LEU A 118 7.49 -2.79 11.61
CA LEU A 118 7.41 -1.54 12.37
C LEU A 118 8.64 -1.34 13.27
N GLN A 119 9.13 -2.40 13.91
CA GLN A 119 10.31 -2.34 14.79
C GLN A 119 11.62 -2.08 14.03
N ASN A 120 11.74 -2.65 12.83
CA ASN A 120 12.92 -2.47 11.99
C ASN A 120 12.85 -1.19 11.14
N ARG A 121 11.96 -0.25 11.46
CA ARG A 121 11.79 0.98 10.69
C ARG A 121 12.69 2.09 11.23
N ASP A 122 13.45 2.70 10.33
CA ASP A 122 14.43 3.74 10.68
C ASP A 122 13.92 5.18 10.46
N GLY A 123 12.70 5.35 9.94
CA GLY A 123 12.14 6.65 9.53
C GLY A 123 10.87 7.08 10.29
N PRO A 124 10.63 8.40 10.42
CA PRO A 124 9.38 8.93 10.94
C PRO A 124 8.22 8.57 10.00
N PHE A 125 7.10 8.11 10.55
CA PHE A 125 5.94 7.73 9.77
C PHE A 125 4.65 8.40 10.24
N LEU A 126 3.69 8.47 9.32
CA LEU A 126 2.31 8.87 9.58
C LEU A 126 1.43 7.62 9.66
N LEU A 127 0.68 7.46 10.75
CA LEU A 127 -0.28 6.37 10.92
C LEU A 127 -1.62 6.75 10.29
N ILE A 128 -2.08 5.99 9.31
CA ILE A 128 -3.31 6.23 8.57
C ILE A 128 -4.36 5.19 8.98
N CYS A 129 -5.47 5.66 9.53
CA CYS A 129 -6.62 4.83 9.89
C CYS A 129 -7.66 4.91 8.78
N GLY A 130 -7.85 3.81 8.04
CA GLY A 130 -8.72 3.73 6.87
C GLY A 130 -7.95 3.79 5.55
N TYR A 131 -8.19 2.81 4.69
CA TYR A 131 -7.66 2.68 3.33
C TYR A 131 -8.81 2.62 2.31
N GLY A 132 -9.61 3.68 2.29
CA GLY A 132 -10.62 3.93 1.25
C GLY A 132 -10.10 4.85 0.14
N GLU A 133 -11.00 5.60 -0.50
CA GLU A 133 -10.67 6.64 -1.51
C GLU A 133 -9.70 7.70 -0.95
N ILE A 134 -9.95 8.21 0.27
CA ILE A 134 -9.09 9.22 0.90
C ILE A 134 -7.77 8.59 1.36
N GLY A 135 -7.83 7.41 1.98
CA GLY A 135 -6.64 6.72 2.51
C GLY A 135 -5.65 6.31 1.42
N SER A 136 -6.14 5.79 0.30
CA SER A 136 -5.31 5.46 -0.86
C SER A 136 -4.69 6.71 -1.51
N ALA A 137 -5.47 7.80 -1.67
CA ALA A 137 -4.93 9.09 -2.13
C ALA A 137 -3.86 9.65 -1.18
N LEU A 138 -4.06 9.51 0.14
CA LEU A 138 -3.10 9.93 1.15
C LEU A 138 -1.80 9.12 1.08
N VAL A 139 -1.89 7.79 1.02
CA VAL A 139 -0.73 6.91 0.87
C VAL A 139 0.03 7.22 -0.42
N ALA A 140 -0.66 7.43 -1.54
CA ALA A 140 -0.04 7.79 -2.81
C ALA A 140 0.71 9.12 -2.72
N LEU A 141 0.12 10.15 -2.11
CA LEU A 141 0.76 11.45 -1.93
C LEU A 141 1.97 11.39 -0.99
N LEU A 142 1.88 10.65 0.12
CA LEU A 142 3.01 10.47 1.03
C LEU A 142 4.15 9.71 0.36
N HIS A 143 3.82 8.68 -0.43
CA HIS A 143 4.82 7.92 -1.18
C HIS A 143 5.61 8.80 -2.15
N LEU A 144 4.92 9.66 -2.91
CA LEU A 144 5.55 10.64 -3.80
C LEU A 144 6.49 11.59 -3.06
N GLN A 145 6.10 12.01 -1.86
CA GLN A 145 6.88 12.92 -1.03
C GLN A 145 7.98 12.21 -0.22
N ARG A 146 8.18 10.89 -0.41
CA ARG A 146 9.11 10.05 0.35
C ARG A 146 8.86 10.11 1.86
N ILE A 147 7.59 10.27 2.23
CA ILE A 147 7.14 10.18 3.61
C ILE A 147 6.63 8.76 3.83
N ASP A 148 7.08 8.17 4.92
CA ASP A 148 6.70 6.84 5.32
C ASP A 148 5.27 6.81 5.90
N ALA A 149 4.49 5.82 5.47
CA ALA A 149 3.14 5.58 5.98
C ALA A 149 3.04 4.21 6.65
N VAL A 150 2.08 4.09 7.57
CA VAL A 150 1.62 2.84 8.16
C VAL A 150 0.09 2.86 8.11
N VAL A 151 -0.53 1.78 7.64
CA VAL A 151 -1.99 1.73 7.41
C VAL A 151 -2.65 0.77 8.39
N ILE A 152 -3.79 1.16 8.96
CA ILE A 152 -4.67 0.28 9.73
C ILE A 152 -6.08 0.34 9.16
N ASP A 153 -6.66 -0.82 8.83
CA ASP A 153 -8.03 -0.93 8.34
C ASP A 153 -8.69 -2.21 8.87
N CYS A 154 -10.01 -2.18 9.05
CA CYS A 154 -10.80 -3.33 9.46
C CYS A 154 -11.27 -4.19 8.26
N ASP A 155 -11.29 -3.62 7.05
CA ASP A 155 -11.68 -4.30 5.82
C ASP A 155 -10.48 -5.03 5.17
N PRO A 156 -10.54 -6.36 5.03
CA PRO A 156 -9.49 -7.11 4.32
C PRO A 156 -9.44 -6.78 2.81
N ALA A 157 -10.51 -6.30 2.18
CA ALA A 157 -10.47 -5.96 0.76
C ALA A 157 -9.63 -4.69 0.50
N ALA A 158 -9.79 -3.66 1.34
CA ALA A 158 -8.96 -2.47 1.33
C ALA A 158 -7.44 -2.80 1.43
N LEU A 159 -7.06 -3.67 2.37
CA LEU A 159 -5.65 -4.07 2.54
C LEU A 159 -5.09 -4.86 1.35
N LYS A 160 -5.91 -5.72 0.72
CA LYS A 160 -5.50 -6.37 -0.53
C LYS A 160 -5.29 -5.34 -1.63
N ALA A 161 -6.13 -4.31 -1.74
CA ALA A 161 -5.95 -3.26 -2.74
C ALA A 161 -4.61 -2.52 -2.53
N LEU A 162 -4.21 -2.28 -1.28
CA LEU A 162 -2.88 -1.72 -0.96
C LEU A 162 -1.73 -2.63 -1.41
N GLU A 163 -1.83 -3.94 -1.19
CA GLU A 163 -0.82 -4.92 -1.65
C GLU A 163 -0.66 -4.91 -3.18
N HIS A 164 -1.75 -4.73 -3.93
CA HIS A 164 -1.73 -4.68 -5.40
C HIS A 164 -1.33 -3.31 -5.97
N ALA A 165 -1.40 -2.23 -5.19
CA ALA A 165 -1.12 -0.87 -5.65
C ALA A 165 0.34 -0.62 -6.06
N GLY A 166 1.23 -1.61 -5.97
CA GLY A 166 2.57 -1.55 -6.55
C GLY A 166 3.52 -0.53 -5.89
N VAL A 167 3.23 -0.12 -4.66
CA VAL A 167 4.08 0.81 -3.90
C VAL A 167 5.43 0.13 -3.64
N LYS A 168 6.49 0.61 -4.32
CA LYS A 168 7.82 -0.04 -4.40
C LYS A 168 8.48 -0.36 -3.05
N HIS A 169 8.03 0.30 -1.99
CA HIS A 169 8.39 0.02 -0.60
C HIS A 169 7.08 -0.35 0.09
N GLY A 170 6.80 -1.65 0.23
CA GLY A 170 5.52 -2.14 0.75
C GLY A 170 5.14 -1.44 2.04
N VAL A 171 4.02 -0.70 2.02
CA VAL A 171 3.54 0.08 3.16
C VAL A 171 3.05 -0.91 4.22
N PRO A 172 3.61 -0.92 5.45
CA PRO A 172 3.16 -1.83 6.50
C PRO A 172 1.70 -1.58 6.80
N ALA A 173 0.92 -2.66 6.79
CA ALA A 173 -0.52 -2.57 6.94
C ALA A 173 -1.05 -3.60 7.95
N LEU A 174 -1.98 -3.16 8.81
CA LEU A 174 -2.54 -3.96 9.90
C LEU A 174 -4.05 -4.14 9.73
N LEU A 175 -4.50 -5.39 9.64
CA LEU A 175 -5.92 -5.75 9.68
C LEU A 175 -6.44 -5.70 11.11
N ALA A 176 -7.00 -4.54 11.49
CA ALA A 176 -7.51 -4.29 12.83
C ALA A 176 -8.52 -3.13 12.87
N ASP A 177 -9.33 -3.09 13.92
CA ASP A 177 -10.29 -2.01 14.16
C ASP A 177 -9.61 -0.86 14.91
N ALA A 178 -9.41 0.27 14.23
CA ALA A 178 -8.78 1.46 14.79
C ALA A 178 -9.56 2.10 15.95
N ARG A 179 -10.83 1.74 16.19
CA ARG A 179 -11.58 2.21 17.36
C ARG A 179 -11.08 1.61 18.67
N LYS A 180 -10.39 0.47 18.60
CA LYS A 180 -9.86 -0.22 19.79
C LYS A 180 -8.49 0.35 20.14
N SER A 181 -8.37 0.86 21.37
CA SER A 181 -7.12 1.42 21.91
C SER A 181 -5.95 0.43 21.84
N SER A 182 -6.19 -0.86 22.11
CA SER A 182 -5.14 -1.90 22.03
C SER A 182 -4.61 -2.11 20.60
N GLU A 183 -5.46 -1.96 19.59
CA GLU A 183 -5.09 -2.11 18.19
C GLU A 183 -4.32 -0.87 17.68
N LEU A 184 -4.71 0.33 18.09
CA LEU A 184 -3.95 1.55 17.82
C LEU A 184 -2.54 1.48 18.42
N LEU A 185 -2.41 0.96 19.64
CA LEU A 185 -1.10 0.74 20.26
C LEU A 185 -0.25 -0.27 19.47
N GLN A 186 -0.85 -1.37 19.00
CA GLN A 186 -0.17 -2.34 18.13
C GLN A 186 0.24 -1.74 16.78
N ALA A 187 -0.55 -0.83 16.23
CA ALA A 187 -0.25 -0.11 14.99
C ALA A 187 0.90 0.89 15.11
N GLY A 188 1.45 1.10 16.32
CA GLY A 188 2.58 1.99 16.54
C GLY A 188 2.22 3.39 17.01
N LEU A 189 1.01 3.61 17.56
CA LEU A 189 0.63 4.93 18.07
C LEU A 189 1.59 5.49 19.15
N ARG A 190 2.22 4.62 19.95
CA ARG A 190 3.25 5.03 20.94
C ARG A 190 4.68 4.88 20.44
N HIS A 191 4.87 4.54 19.17
CA HIS A 191 6.20 4.40 18.59
C HIS A 191 6.90 5.78 18.57
N PRO A 192 8.18 5.89 18.93
CA PRO A 192 8.89 7.18 18.96
C PRO A 192 8.99 7.84 17.58
N LEU A 193 8.96 7.05 16.51
CA LEU A 193 8.94 7.53 15.12
C LEU A 193 7.52 7.81 14.59
N CYS A 194 6.47 7.56 15.37
CA CYS A 194 5.12 7.97 14.99
C CYS A 194 5.01 9.48 15.18
N THR A 195 4.80 10.21 14.09
CA THR A 195 4.75 11.68 14.11
C THR A 195 3.34 12.23 14.16
N GLY A 196 2.36 11.44 13.70
CA GLY A 196 0.96 11.81 13.74
C GLY A 196 0.04 10.66 13.35
N LEU A 197 -1.25 10.93 13.41
CA LEU A 197 -2.31 10.01 12.99
C LEU A 197 -3.32 10.74 12.09
N ALA A 198 -3.74 10.10 11.01
CA ALA A 198 -4.81 10.57 10.13
C ALA A 198 -5.97 9.56 10.12
N ALA A 199 -7.15 9.97 10.61
CA ALA A 199 -8.37 9.15 10.56
C ALA A 199 -9.24 9.53 9.36
N VAL A 200 -9.30 8.63 8.37
CA VAL A 200 -9.90 8.84 7.04
C VAL A 200 -10.79 7.67 6.61
N THR A 201 -11.59 7.15 7.54
CA THR A 201 -12.59 6.11 7.29
C THR A 201 -13.85 6.67 6.63
N ASP A 202 -14.77 5.78 6.26
CA ASP A 202 -16.07 6.05 5.63
C ASP A 202 -17.08 6.77 6.53
N ASN A 203 -16.81 6.90 7.82
CA ASN A 203 -17.75 7.41 8.80
C ASN A 203 -17.12 8.50 9.69
N ASP A 204 -17.69 9.70 9.62
CA ASP A 204 -17.28 10.89 10.38
C ASP A 204 -17.18 10.62 11.89
N GLU A 205 -18.16 9.92 12.47
CA GLU A 205 -18.20 9.63 13.90
C GLU A 205 -17.05 8.71 14.32
N LYS A 206 -16.78 7.67 13.52
CA LYS A 206 -15.62 6.78 13.74
C LYS A 206 -14.32 7.58 13.67
N ASN A 207 -14.19 8.49 12.71
CA ASN A 207 -12.98 9.30 12.54
C ASN A 207 -12.71 10.19 13.75
N VAL A 208 -13.75 10.85 14.29
CA VAL A 208 -13.64 11.63 15.53
C VAL A 208 -13.28 10.73 16.72
N GLU A 209 -13.92 9.58 16.88
CA GLU A 209 -13.63 8.63 17.97
C GLU A 209 -12.18 8.12 17.95
N ILE A 210 -11.68 7.73 16.77
CA ILE A 210 -10.30 7.26 16.59
C ILE A 210 -9.32 8.37 16.98
N CYS A 211 -9.54 9.60 16.53
CA CYS A 211 -8.69 10.73 16.85
C CYS A 211 -8.72 11.07 18.35
N MET A 212 -9.88 11.07 19.00
CA MET A 212 -9.98 11.30 20.44
C MET A 212 -9.27 10.21 21.25
N ALA A 213 -9.43 8.94 20.85
CA ALA A 213 -8.69 7.84 21.44
C ALA A 213 -7.17 8.00 21.26
N ALA A 214 -6.73 8.44 20.08
CA ALA A 214 -5.33 8.70 19.80
C ALA A 214 -4.74 9.82 20.67
N VAL A 215 -5.45 10.95 20.79
CA VAL A 215 -5.07 12.08 21.65
C VAL A 215 -5.02 11.67 23.11
N ALA A 216 -5.97 10.87 23.58
CA ALA A 216 -5.99 10.37 24.96
C ALA A 216 -4.82 9.42 25.27
N LEU A 217 -4.40 8.61 24.29
CA LEU A 217 -3.30 7.66 24.46
C LEU A 217 -1.91 8.31 24.28
N ASN A 218 -1.83 9.37 23.47
CA ASN A 218 -0.61 10.12 23.18
C ASN A 218 -0.93 11.59 22.81
N SER A 219 -0.98 12.45 23.82
CA SER A 219 -1.37 13.87 23.68
C SER A 219 -0.38 14.73 22.89
N ARG A 220 0.82 14.22 22.59
CA ARG A 220 1.86 14.94 21.82
C ARG A 220 1.74 14.73 20.32
N LEU A 221 1.00 13.72 19.88
CA LEU A 221 0.81 13.47 18.46
C LEU A 221 -0.13 14.48 17.87
N GLN A 222 0.22 14.98 16.70
CA GLN A 222 -0.74 15.68 15.88
C GLN A 222 -1.70 14.67 15.26
N THR A 223 -2.99 14.91 15.41
CA THR A 223 -4.03 14.06 14.87
C THR A 223 -4.87 14.87 13.87
N ALA A 224 -5.21 14.26 12.74
CA ALA A 224 -6.08 14.85 11.74
C ALA A 224 -7.23 13.88 11.46
N CYS A 225 -8.47 14.36 11.44
CA CYS A 225 -9.61 13.56 10.99
C CYS A 225 -10.38 14.25 9.87
N HIS A 226 -10.92 13.41 8.98
CA HIS A 226 -11.98 13.78 8.07
C HIS A 226 -13.33 13.64 8.80
N ALA A 227 -14.01 14.75 9.04
CA ALA A 227 -15.35 14.77 9.65
C ALA A 227 -16.05 16.10 9.37
N ARG A 228 -17.39 16.10 9.33
CA ARG A 228 -18.19 17.33 9.22
C ARG A 228 -18.09 18.17 10.49
N SER A 229 -17.96 19.49 10.35
CA SER A 229 -17.82 20.43 11.48
C SER A 229 -18.92 20.26 12.54
N ALA A 230 -20.18 20.08 12.12
CA ALA A 230 -21.30 19.84 13.03
C ALA A 230 -21.14 18.58 13.91
N THR A 231 -20.50 17.53 13.39
CA THR A 231 -20.24 16.30 14.16
C THR A 231 -19.05 16.44 15.10
N ALA A 232 -18.14 17.36 14.78
CA ALA A 232 -16.90 17.56 15.51
C ALA A 232 -17.05 18.59 16.65
N ASP A 233 -17.80 19.66 16.45
CA ASP A 233 -18.00 20.73 17.44
C ASP A 233 -18.56 20.20 18.78
N LEU A 234 -19.41 19.18 18.73
CA LEU A 234 -20.00 18.55 19.92
C LEU A 234 -19.00 17.70 20.72
N LYS A 235 -17.93 17.19 20.09
CA LYS A 235 -16.99 16.21 20.69
C LYS A 235 -15.57 16.76 20.90
N CYS A 236 -15.18 17.85 20.22
CA CYS A 236 -13.77 18.20 20.03
C CYS A 236 -13.30 19.54 20.61
N ALA A 237 -14.12 20.24 21.41
CA ALA A 237 -13.82 21.60 21.91
C ALA A 237 -12.57 21.75 22.83
N SER A 238 -11.77 20.70 23.05
CA SER A 238 -10.76 20.66 24.13
C SER A 238 -9.32 20.29 23.72
N SER A 239 -9.01 20.05 22.45
CA SER A 239 -7.66 19.59 22.05
C SER A 239 -7.02 20.43 20.94
N GLU A 240 -5.91 21.11 21.24
CA GLU A 240 -5.11 21.87 20.27
C GLU A 240 -4.37 20.99 19.24
N THR A 241 -4.18 19.70 19.53
CA THR A 241 -3.44 18.77 18.68
C THR A 241 -4.31 18.07 17.63
N LEU A 242 -5.63 18.15 17.79
CA LEU A 242 -6.62 17.60 16.86
C LEU A 242 -7.00 18.64 15.80
N LYS A 243 -6.78 18.28 14.53
CA LYS A 243 -7.23 19.07 13.39
C LYS A 243 -8.36 18.37 12.64
N ILE A 244 -9.51 19.02 12.56
CA ILE A 244 -10.66 18.53 11.79
C ILE A 244 -10.58 19.13 10.39
N VAL A 245 -10.76 18.28 9.38
CA VAL A 245 -10.84 18.67 7.98
C VAL A 245 -12.24 18.36 7.47
N ASP A 246 -13.07 19.40 7.36
CA ASP A 246 -14.40 19.29 6.78
C ASP A 246 -14.29 19.12 5.25
N PRO A 247 -14.83 18.02 4.68
CA PRO A 247 -14.74 17.76 3.25
C PRO A 247 -15.43 18.81 2.39
N PHE A 248 -16.56 19.34 2.84
CA PHE A 248 -17.35 20.29 2.06
C PHE A 248 -16.71 21.66 2.08
N ASP A 249 -16.15 22.08 3.21
CA ASP A 249 -15.44 23.35 3.29
C ASP A 249 -14.21 23.35 2.37
N VAL A 250 -13.43 22.26 2.38
CA VAL A 250 -12.27 22.10 1.49
C VAL A 250 -12.70 22.10 0.03
N TYR A 251 -13.76 21.35 -0.31
CA TYR A 251 -14.28 21.28 -1.68
C TYR A 251 -14.80 22.63 -2.18
N CYS A 252 -15.62 23.31 -1.38
CA CYS A 252 -16.17 24.62 -1.71
C CYS A 252 -15.08 25.69 -1.81
N ALA A 253 -14.05 25.63 -0.95
CA ALA A 253 -12.91 26.54 -1.02
C ALA A 253 -12.13 26.35 -2.32
N GLU A 254 -11.96 25.11 -2.77
CA GLU A 254 -11.30 24.80 -4.04
C GLU A 254 -12.10 25.34 -5.23
N ILE A 255 -13.43 25.20 -5.23
CA ILE A 255 -14.30 25.78 -6.27
C ILE A 255 -14.19 27.30 -6.31
N VAL A 256 -14.27 27.96 -5.15
CA VAL A 256 -14.13 29.42 -5.07
C VAL A 256 -12.76 29.85 -5.58
N LEU A 257 -11.70 29.12 -5.24
CA LEU A 257 -10.34 29.39 -5.73
C LEU A 257 -10.28 29.26 -7.26
N ALA A 258 -10.85 28.19 -7.82
CA ALA A 258 -10.92 27.94 -9.25
C ALA A 258 -11.63 29.08 -10.00
N ILE A 259 -12.76 29.57 -9.48
CA ILE A 259 -13.56 30.62 -10.12
C ILE A 259 -12.92 32.00 -9.95
N ARG A 260 -12.53 32.37 -8.72
CA ARG A 260 -12.07 33.73 -8.41
C ARG A 260 -10.62 33.98 -8.83
N ARG A 261 -9.76 32.96 -8.72
CA ARG A 261 -8.32 33.09 -8.99
C ARG A 261 -7.82 31.90 -9.80
N PRO A 262 -8.27 31.75 -11.06
CA PRO A 262 -7.97 30.58 -11.89
C PRO A 262 -6.47 30.36 -12.08
N GLN A 263 -5.67 31.41 -12.18
CA GLN A 263 -4.21 31.30 -12.28
C GLN A 263 -3.58 30.69 -11.02
N LEU A 264 -4.05 31.07 -9.83
CA LEU A 264 -3.58 30.47 -8.57
C LEU A 264 -4.07 29.03 -8.44
N TYR A 265 -5.29 28.74 -8.89
CA TYR A 265 -5.81 27.39 -8.94
C TYR A 265 -4.95 26.49 -9.84
N MET A 266 -4.63 26.96 -11.06
CA MET A 266 -3.75 26.24 -11.99
C MET A 266 -2.37 26.01 -11.38
N LEU A 267 -1.77 27.03 -10.75
CA LEU A 267 -0.49 26.88 -10.06
C LEU A 267 -0.58 25.85 -8.93
N HIS A 268 -1.63 25.91 -8.10
CA HIS A 268 -1.85 24.98 -7.00
C HIS A 268 -2.01 23.55 -7.52
N ARG A 269 -2.73 23.35 -8.62
CA ARG A 269 -2.88 22.06 -9.32
C ARG A 269 -1.55 21.56 -9.86
N LEU A 270 -0.80 22.40 -10.59
CA LEU A 270 0.50 22.04 -11.17
C LEU A 270 1.54 21.69 -10.11
N LEU A 271 1.56 22.39 -8.98
CA LEU A 271 2.47 22.08 -7.86
C LEU A 271 2.08 20.80 -7.12
N ALA A 272 0.79 20.48 -7.10
CA ALA A 272 0.28 19.34 -6.35
C ALA A 272 0.14 18.06 -7.19
N ASP A 273 0.18 18.17 -8.53
CA ASP A 273 0.13 17.05 -9.45
C ASP A 273 1.54 16.67 -9.92
N LEU A 274 2.16 15.75 -9.19
CA LEU A 274 3.51 15.26 -9.48
C LEU A 274 3.52 14.13 -10.53
N HIS A 275 2.35 13.61 -10.92
CA HIS A 275 2.25 12.51 -11.88
C HIS A 275 2.18 12.99 -13.34
N GLY A 276 1.95 14.29 -13.58
CA GLY A 276 1.99 14.87 -14.93
C GLY A 276 0.84 14.43 -15.86
N ASP A 277 -0.16 13.71 -15.34
CA ASP A 277 -1.24 13.13 -16.13
C ASP A 277 -2.37 14.13 -16.47
N TYR A 278 -2.45 15.27 -15.77
CA TYR A 278 -3.51 16.26 -15.96
C TYR A 278 -2.95 17.68 -16.13
N ILE A 279 -3.10 18.24 -17.34
CA ILE A 279 -2.88 19.66 -17.59
C ILE A 279 -4.26 20.34 -17.51
N PRO A 280 -4.49 21.27 -16.57
CA PRO A 280 -5.77 21.98 -16.50
C PRO A 280 -6.06 22.70 -17.81
N SER A 281 -7.33 22.69 -18.23
CA SER A 281 -7.79 23.39 -19.44
C SER A 281 -7.34 24.85 -19.42
N ALA A 282 -6.86 25.35 -20.57
CA ALA A 282 -6.42 26.72 -20.73
C ALA A 282 -7.59 27.74 -20.72
N GLN A 283 -8.83 27.27 -20.73
CA GLN A 283 -10.01 28.13 -20.69
C GLN A 283 -10.16 28.74 -19.29
N LEU A 284 -10.22 30.07 -19.23
CA LEU A 284 -10.53 30.76 -17.99
C LEU A 284 -12.02 30.63 -17.67
N PRO A 285 -12.38 30.51 -16.38
CA PRO A 285 -13.76 30.49 -15.95
C PRO A 285 -14.46 31.80 -16.34
N PRO A 286 -15.76 31.74 -16.72
CA PRO A 286 -16.52 32.92 -17.11
C PRO A 286 -16.83 33.82 -15.91
N GLY A 287 -16.84 35.14 -16.15
CA GLY A 287 -17.32 36.14 -15.21
C GLY A 287 -18.83 36.34 -15.37
N GLY A 288 -19.64 35.44 -14.83
CA GLY A 288 -21.09 35.46 -15.06
C GLY A 288 -21.89 34.62 -14.06
N LEU A 289 -23.08 34.19 -14.46
CA LEU A 289 -23.97 33.38 -13.65
C LEU A 289 -23.48 31.92 -13.61
N TRP A 290 -23.41 31.35 -12.40
CA TRP A 290 -23.09 29.95 -12.18
C TRP A 290 -24.34 29.12 -11.87
N LEU A 291 -24.65 28.14 -12.71
CA LEU A 291 -25.66 27.12 -12.42
C LEU A 291 -25.04 26.04 -11.54
N VAL A 292 -25.72 25.67 -10.45
CA VAL A 292 -25.20 24.70 -9.48
C VAL A 292 -26.17 23.54 -9.35
N CYS A 293 -25.71 22.35 -9.74
CA CYS A 293 -26.39 21.08 -9.56
C CYS A 293 -25.64 20.28 -8.48
N ALA A 294 -26.13 20.30 -7.25
CA ALA A 294 -25.48 19.60 -6.13
C ALA A 294 -26.53 18.90 -5.26
N SER A 295 -26.19 17.73 -4.74
CA SER A 295 -27.01 17.02 -3.76
C SER A 295 -26.86 17.65 -2.37
N GLU A 296 -27.91 17.56 -1.56
CA GLU A 296 -27.81 17.85 -0.13
C GLU A 296 -27.03 16.74 0.58
N PRO A 297 -26.16 17.04 1.55
CA PRO A 297 -25.97 18.34 2.23
C PRO A 297 -24.92 19.30 1.60
N LEU A 298 -24.22 18.90 0.54
CA LEU A 298 -23.18 19.73 -0.08
C LEU A 298 -23.75 21.02 -0.69
N ARG A 299 -24.98 20.96 -1.20
CA ARG A 299 -25.68 22.12 -1.79
C ARG A 299 -25.74 23.31 -0.83
N GLN A 300 -26.07 23.08 0.44
CA GLN A 300 -26.10 24.15 1.47
C GLN A 300 -24.74 24.77 1.73
N ALA A 301 -23.69 23.95 1.85
CA ALA A 301 -22.32 24.43 2.03
C ALA A 301 -21.86 25.30 0.84
N LEU A 302 -22.12 24.84 -0.39
CA LEU A 302 -21.85 25.62 -1.61
C LEU A 302 -22.65 26.93 -1.65
N ALA A 303 -23.94 26.90 -1.31
CA ALA A 303 -24.78 28.10 -1.30
C ALA A 303 -24.23 29.16 -0.36
N GLN A 304 -23.84 28.74 0.85
CA GLN A 304 -23.26 29.63 1.85
C GLN A 304 -21.92 30.22 1.38
N GLN A 305 -21.04 29.38 0.81
CA GLN A 305 -19.69 29.79 0.45
C GLN A 305 -19.62 30.63 -0.84
N LEU A 306 -20.44 30.32 -1.84
CA LEU A 306 -20.55 31.11 -3.07
C LEU A 306 -21.16 32.48 -2.78
N SER A 307 -22.18 32.55 -1.92
CA SER A 307 -22.81 33.82 -1.50
C SER A 307 -21.83 34.72 -0.73
N ARG A 308 -21.10 34.15 0.25
CA ARG A 308 -20.03 34.86 0.98
C ARG A 308 -18.93 35.38 0.05
N SER A 309 -18.65 34.62 -1.00
CA SER A 309 -17.63 34.97 -1.98
C SER A 309 -18.16 35.86 -3.09
N GLY A 310 -19.41 36.34 -3.03
CA GLY A 310 -20.03 37.24 -4.02
C GLY A 310 -20.10 36.67 -5.45
N ILE A 311 -20.27 35.36 -5.59
CA ILE A 311 -20.41 34.69 -6.89
C ILE A 311 -21.90 34.51 -7.19
N SER A 312 -22.38 35.14 -8.27
CA SER A 312 -23.76 35.00 -8.74
C SER A 312 -24.04 33.55 -9.11
N ASN A 313 -24.95 32.91 -8.38
CA ASN A 313 -25.27 31.50 -8.57
C ASN A 313 -26.78 31.25 -8.56
N ARG A 314 -27.20 30.18 -9.24
CA ARG A 314 -28.57 29.67 -9.24
C ARG A 314 -28.53 28.16 -9.09
N PHE A 315 -29.25 27.65 -8.10
CA PHE A 315 -29.35 26.21 -7.88
C PHE A 315 -30.39 25.60 -8.81
N VAL A 316 -30.05 24.45 -9.39
CA VAL A 316 -30.96 23.65 -10.21
C VAL A 316 -31.10 22.26 -9.61
N GLU A 317 -32.34 21.74 -9.64
CA GLU A 317 -32.68 20.41 -9.13
C GLU A 317 -31.92 19.33 -9.90
N SER A 318 -31.28 18.41 -9.18
CA SER A 318 -30.53 17.29 -9.76
C SER A 318 -31.44 16.10 -10.05
N ALA A 319 -32.33 16.21 -11.05
CA ALA A 319 -33.07 15.05 -11.58
C ALA A 319 -32.36 14.50 -12.84
N PRO A 320 -32.29 13.16 -13.04
CA PRO A 320 -31.50 12.57 -14.13
C PRO A 320 -32.18 12.57 -15.51
N SER A 321 -33.50 12.77 -15.60
CA SER A 321 -34.28 12.48 -16.82
C SER A 321 -34.83 13.69 -17.59
N SER A 322 -34.82 14.91 -17.06
CA SER A 322 -35.46 16.08 -17.70
C SER A 322 -34.64 17.37 -17.71
N THR A 323 -33.41 17.35 -17.19
CA THR A 323 -32.79 18.57 -16.65
C THR A 323 -31.83 19.24 -17.61
N ALA A 324 -31.28 18.58 -18.63
CA ALA A 324 -30.39 19.26 -19.58
C ALA A 324 -31.10 20.32 -20.43
N ALA A 325 -32.33 20.02 -20.85
CA ALA A 325 -33.21 21.00 -21.47
C ALA A 325 -33.64 22.03 -20.41
N SER A 326 -34.18 21.61 -19.26
CA SER A 326 -34.69 22.53 -18.21
C SER A 326 -33.62 23.41 -17.53
N VAL A 327 -32.36 23.01 -17.47
CA VAL A 327 -31.23 23.83 -16.94
C VAL A 327 -30.96 25.01 -17.87
N MET A 328 -31.22 24.88 -19.18
CA MET A 328 -31.14 25.98 -20.14
C MET A 328 -32.50 26.58 -20.54
N THR A 329 -33.62 25.89 -20.28
CA THR A 329 -34.99 26.30 -20.66
C THR A 329 -35.90 26.64 -19.49
N THR A 330 -35.45 26.56 -18.23
CA THR A 330 -36.24 27.09 -17.11
C THR A 330 -36.48 28.58 -17.39
N PRO A 331 -37.74 29.01 -17.58
CA PRO A 331 -38.02 30.41 -17.81
C PRO A 331 -37.48 31.18 -16.61
N VAL A 332 -36.82 32.29 -16.91
CA VAL A 332 -36.58 33.32 -15.92
C VAL A 332 -37.95 33.70 -15.36
N GLY A 333 -38.21 33.31 -14.12
CA GLY A 333 -39.41 33.72 -13.41
C GLY A 333 -39.43 35.24 -13.35
N SER A 334 -40.35 35.83 -14.10
CA SER A 334 -40.67 37.26 -14.18
C SER A 334 -39.49 38.20 -14.51
N GLY A 335 -39.30 38.46 -15.82
CA GLY A 335 -38.99 39.82 -16.26
C GLY A 335 -37.57 40.17 -16.68
N THR A 336 -36.64 39.23 -16.86
CA THR A 336 -35.37 39.53 -17.56
C THR A 336 -34.89 38.30 -18.33
N ALA A 337 -34.72 38.41 -19.65
CA ALA A 337 -34.12 37.35 -20.44
C ALA A 337 -32.71 37.03 -19.92
N PRO A 338 -32.25 35.76 -19.92
CA PRO A 338 -30.84 35.47 -19.70
C PRO A 338 -30.12 35.96 -20.95
N ASN A 339 -29.54 37.16 -20.85
CA ASN A 339 -28.58 37.62 -21.84
C ASN A 339 -27.47 36.56 -21.95
N SER A 340 -27.00 36.39 -23.18
CA SER A 340 -25.94 35.51 -23.68
C SER A 340 -24.56 35.66 -23.01
N ASP A 341 -24.50 36.15 -21.78
CA ASP A 341 -23.28 36.49 -21.06
C ASP A 341 -22.87 35.32 -20.16
N SER A 342 -22.29 34.31 -20.79
CA SER A 342 -21.42 33.27 -20.20
C SER A 342 -21.95 32.55 -18.93
N ILE A 343 -22.40 31.31 -19.13
CA ILE A 343 -22.91 30.43 -18.06
C ILE A 343 -21.81 29.48 -17.63
N GLY A 344 -21.46 29.50 -16.34
CA GLY A 344 -20.67 28.44 -15.71
C GLY A 344 -21.59 27.38 -15.11
N LEU A 345 -21.18 26.11 -15.11
CA LEU A 345 -21.92 24.99 -14.53
C LEU A 345 -21.07 24.25 -13.49
N ILE A 346 -21.62 24.05 -12.30
CA ILE A 346 -21.03 23.24 -11.23
C ILE A 346 -21.90 21.99 -11.06
N VAL A 347 -21.28 20.82 -11.23
CA VAL A 347 -21.95 19.51 -11.10
C VAL A 347 -21.31 18.74 -9.95
N SER A 348 -22.00 18.67 -8.82
CA SER A 348 -21.45 18.12 -7.57
C SER A 348 -22.44 17.21 -6.85
N THR A 349 -22.91 16.16 -7.52
CA THR A 349 -23.68 15.08 -6.88
C THR A 349 -22.77 14.00 -6.29
N ASP A 350 -23.36 13.10 -5.51
CA ASP A 350 -22.74 11.93 -4.89
C ASP A 350 -22.51 10.76 -5.86
N SER A 351 -23.00 10.85 -7.10
CA SER A 351 -22.91 9.81 -8.13
C SER A 351 -22.13 10.30 -9.36
N ASP A 352 -21.02 9.64 -9.67
CA ASP A 352 -20.21 9.94 -10.85
C ASP A 352 -20.97 9.77 -12.18
N PRO A 353 -21.77 8.70 -12.39
CA PRO A 353 -22.63 8.59 -13.57
C PRO A 353 -23.58 9.78 -13.75
N THR A 354 -24.18 10.25 -12.66
CA THR A 354 -25.07 11.42 -12.69
C THR A 354 -24.30 12.69 -13.05
N ASN A 355 -23.10 12.86 -12.47
CA ASN A 355 -22.25 14.01 -12.77
C ASN A 355 -21.83 14.05 -14.25
N LEU A 356 -21.44 12.90 -14.81
CA LEU A 356 -21.07 12.75 -16.21
C LEU A 356 -22.27 12.97 -17.16
N ALA A 357 -23.45 12.47 -16.80
CA ALA A 357 -24.67 12.65 -17.59
C ALA A 357 -25.07 14.13 -17.68
N ILE A 358 -25.07 14.84 -16.55
CA ILE A 358 -25.39 16.28 -16.51
C ILE A 358 -24.33 17.07 -17.29
N ALA A 359 -23.04 16.78 -17.11
CA ALA A 359 -21.97 17.46 -17.82
C ALA A 359 -22.06 17.29 -19.34
N ARG A 360 -22.25 16.07 -19.83
CA ARG A 360 -22.40 15.79 -21.27
C ARG A 360 -23.62 16.48 -21.86
N ALA A 361 -24.74 16.45 -21.15
CA ALA A 361 -25.97 17.03 -21.64
C ALA A 361 -25.91 18.57 -21.66
N ALA A 362 -25.23 19.19 -20.69
CA ALA A 362 -24.94 20.63 -20.72
C ALA A 362 -24.01 21.01 -21.87
N ARG A 363 -22.96 20.23 -22.13
CA ARG A 363 -22.04 20.43 -23.26
C ARG A 363 -22.74 20.27 -24.62
N ALA A 364 -23.68 19.34 -24.72
CA ALA A 364 -24.49 19.15 -25.92
C ALA A 364 -25.44 20.34 -26.18
N ALA A 365 -25.98 20.95 -25.13
CA ALA A 365 -26.84 22.12 -25.24
C ALA A 365 -26.06 23.42 -25.51
N ASN A 366 -24.88 23.59 -24.90
CA ASN A 366 -23.98 24.71 -25.16
C ASN A 366 -22.51 24.23 -25.18
N PRO A 367 -21.88 24.15 -26.36
CA PRO A 367 -20.48 23.72 -26.48
C PRO A 367 -19.48 24.61 -25.72
N ALA A 368 -19.82 25.88 -25.45
CA ALA A 368 -18.94 26.85 -24.78
C ALA A 368 -19.17 26.98 -23.26
N VAL A 369 -20.06 26.16 -22.68
CA VAL A 369 -20.31 26.19 -21.22
C VAL A 369 -19.06 25.79 -20.43
N PHE A 370 -18.72 26.50 -19.37
CA PHE A 370 -17.59 26.10 -18.53
C PHE A 370 -18.06 25.14 -17.44
N ILE A 371 -17.53 23.92 -17.38
CA ILE A 371 -18.02 22.86 -16.50
C ILE A 371 -16.97 22.52 -15.42
N VAL A 372 -17.39 22.67 -14.17
CA VAL A 372 -16.69 22.15 -12.99
C VAL A 372 -17.47 20.93 -12.48
N ALA A 373 -16.81 19.78 -12.36
CA ALA A 373 -17.47 18.56 -11.90
C ALA A 373 -16.76 17.90 -10.71
N ARG A 374 -17.56 17.30 -9.82
CA ARG A 374 -17.10 16.43 -8.73
C ARG A 374 -16.85 15.01 -9.25
N GLN A 375 -15.66 14.49 -8.97
CA GLN A 375 -15.33 13.08 -9.17
C GLN A 375 -15.23 12.40 -7.80
N ASN A 376 -16.15 11.48 -7.51
CA ASN A 376 -16.21 10.76 -6.23
C ASN A 376 -15.26 9.57 -6.20
N ASN A 377 -15.12 8.83 -7.30
CA ASN A 377 -14.27 7.65 -7.39
C ASN A 377 -13.08 7.90 -8.32
N ALA A 378 -11.86 7.67 -7.83
CA ALA A 378 -10.63 7.83 -8.60
C ALA A 378 -10.58 6.92 -9.85
N GLY A 379 -11.20 5.73 -9.80
CA GLY A 379 -11.27 4.78 -10.91
C GLY A 379 -12.03 5.30 -12.14
N ASN A 380 -12.86 6.32 -11.98
CA ASN A 380 -13.59 6.94 -13.10
C ASN A 380 -12.81 8.08 -13.78
N ALA A 381 -11.54 8.34 -13.40
CA ALA A 381 -10.77 9.48 -13.90
C ALA A 381 -10.71 9.55 -15.44
N GLY A 382 -10.56 8.41 -16.13
CA GLY A 382 -10.56 8.35 -17.59
C GLY A 382 -11.87 8.84 -18.21
N LEU A 383 -13.02 8.49 -17.61
CA LEU A 383 -14.32 8.94 -18.10
C LEU A 383 -14.52 10.45 -17.93
N PHE A 384 -13.98 11.04 -16.86
CA PHE A 384 -14.02 12.48 -16.63
C PHE A 384 -13.11 13.23 -17.60
N ALA A 385 -11.93 12.69 -17.93
CA ALA A 385 -11.01 13.27 -18.90
C ALA A 385 -11.62 13.33 -20.32
N GLU A 386 -12.40 12.32 -20.71
CA GLU A 386 -13.06 12.28 -22.03
C GLU A 386 -14.40 13.04 -22.08
N ALA A 387 -15.03 13.34 -20.93
CA ALA A 387 -16.36 13.95 -20.90
C ALA A 387 -16.40 15.46 -21.27
N GLY A 388 -15.26 16.06 -21.61
CA GLY A 388 -15.18 17.49 -21.92
C GLY A 388 -15.50 18.37 -20.71
N ILE A 389 -15.04 17.96 -19.53
CA ILE A 389 -15.15 18.72 -18.28
C ILE A 389 -13.90 19.59 -18.14
N ASP A 390 -14.08 20.89 -17.89
CA ASP A 390 -12.96 21.84 -17.85
C ASP A 390 -12.15 21.74 -16.55
N ILE A 391 -12.84 21.53 -15.43
CA ILE A 391 -12.23 21.34 -14.12
C ILE A 391 -12.86 20.13 -13.42
N THR A 392 -12.04 19.09 -13.21
CA THR A 392 -12.41 17.96 -12.35
C THR A 392 -11.82 18.12 -10.96
N ILE A 393 -12.68 18.05 -9.94
CA ILE A 393 -12.28 18.13 -8.53
C ILE A 393 -12.63 16.82 -7.84
N SER A 394 -11.60 16.15 -7.31
CA SER A 394 -11.75 14.94 -6.50
C SER A 394 -11.66 15.29 -5.00
N PRO A 395 -12.75 15.10 -4.22
CA PRO A 395 -12.73 15.40 -2.78
C PRO A 395 -11.67 14.59 -2.02
N SER A 396 -11.45 13.32 -2.39
CA SER A 396 -10.47 12.46 -1.71
C SER A 396 -9.05 12.98 -1.85
N GLN A 397 -8.68 13.43 -3.06
CA GLN A 397 -7.39 14.07 -3.30
C GLN A 397 -7.25 15.41 -2.54
N LEU A 398 -8.30 16.22 -2.48
CA LEU A 398 -8.26 17.50 -1.78
C LEU A 398 -8.04 17.33 -0.27
N ILE A 399 -8.77 16.41 0.35
CA ILE A 399 -8.65 16.11 1.78
C ILE A 399 -7.25 15.55 2.08
N ALA A 400 -6.77 14.61 1.26
CA ALA A 400 -5.44 14.05 1.42
C ALA A 400 -4.35 15.13 1.31
N ARG A 401 -4.41 16.01 0.30
CA ARG A 401 -3.48 17.14 0.15
C ARG A 401 -3.52 18.07 1.36
N ARG A 402 -4.71 18.37 1.88
CA ARG A 402 -4.88 19.22 3.06
C ARG A 402 -4.21 18.60 4.29
N ILE A 403 -4.45 17.30 4.55
CA ILE A 403 -3.84 16.57 5.67
C ILE A 403 -2.31 16.57 5.55
N VAL A 404 -1.77 16.28 4.37
CA VAL A 404 -0.31 16.27 4.14
C VAL A 404 0.30 17.65 4.35
N ALA A 405 -0.34 18.71 3.85
CA ALA A 405 0.12 20.09 4.06
C ALA A 405 0.16 20.44 5.55
N ASP A 406 -0.89 20.07 6.28
CA ASP A 406 -1.02 20.35 7.71
C ASP A 406 -0.01 19.57 8.58
N TRP A 407 0.31 18.35 8.16
CA TRP A 407 1.33 17.52 8.78
C TRP A 407 2.74 18.08 8.52
N ARG A 408 3.02 18.51 7.28
CA ARG A 408 4.31 19.15 6.94
C ARG A 408 4.53 20.42 7.75
N ASP A 409 3.52 21.27 7.85
CA ASP A 409 3.58 22.51 8.62
C ASP A 409 3.81 22.24 10.11
N ALA A 410 3.28 21.14 10.64
CA ALA A 410 3.54 20.74 12.02
C ALA A 410 4.94 20.19 12.23
N LEU A 411 5.47 19.37 11.31
CA LEU A 411 6.86 18.93 11.38
C LEU A 411 7.83 20.09 11.33
N GLN A 412 7.58 21.07 10.44
CA GLN A 412 8.37 22.30 10.41
C GLN A 412 8.30 23.04 11.75
N ARG A 413 7.09 23.24 12.31
CA ARG A 413 6.93 23.87 13.63
C ARG A 413 7.64 23.10 14.75
N GLN A 414 7.57 21.76 14.75
CA GLN A 414 8.23 20.92 15.74
C GLN A 414 9.76 21.01 15.61
N PHE A 415 10.29 20.98 14.39
CA PHE A 415 11.70 21.17 14.11
C PHE A 415 12.19 22.54 14.61
N PHE A 416 11.49 23.62 14.28
CA PHE A 416 11.84 24.97 14.76
C PHE A 416 11.74 25.10 16.29
N ARG A 417 10.75 24.46 16.93
CA ARG A 417 10.68 24.38 18.40
C ARG A 417 11.86 23.63 19.01
N SER A 418 12.27 22.51 18.42
CA SER A 418 13.44 21.75 18.87
C SER A 418 14.73 22.56 18.73
N LEU A 419 14.91 23.29 17.62
CA LEU A 419 16.04 24.21 17.46
C LEU A 419 16.03 25.32 18.52
N ASN A 420 14.89 25.97 18.77
CA ASN A 420 14.80 27.04 19.76
C ASN A 420 14.97 26.54 21.21
N ASN A 421 14.53 25.33 21.52
CA ASN A 421 14.73 24.73 22.84
C ASN A 421 16.17 24.28 23.08
N SER A 422 16.89 23.87 22.03
CA SER A 422 18.33 23.55 22.11
C SER A 422 19.22 24.77 22.39
N GLN A 423 18.72 26.00 22.12
CA GLN A 423 19.40 27.26 22.48
C GLN A 423 19.20 27.66 23.96
N ARG A 424 18.19 27.12 24.64
CA ARG A 424 17.87 27.40 26.06
C ARG A 424 18.57 26.45 27.04
N THR A 425 19.03 25.29 26.59
CA THR A 425 19.91 24.41 27.34
C THR A 425 21.34 24.83 27.01
N GLY A 426 22.05 25.42 27.97
CA GLY A 426 23.30 26.16 27.80
C GLY A 426 24.49 25.35 27.26
N GLN A 427 24.42 24.91 26.02
CA GLN A 427 25.54 24.42 25.25
C GLN A 427 25.78 25.43 24.15
N LYS A 428 26.81 26.27 24.36
CA LYS A 428 27.24 27.33 23.43
C LYS A 428 27.22 26.79 21.99
N PRO A 429 26.30 27.23 21.13
CA PRO A 429 26.38 26.90 19.73
C PRO A 429 27.58 27.67 19.17
N CYS A 430 28.53 26.93 18.57
CA CYS A 430 29.56 27.53 17.74
C CYS A 430 28.87 28.43 16.71
N ALA A 431 29.21 29.72 16.74
CA ALA A 431 28.64 30.73 15.87
C ALA A 431 28.90 30.38 14.40
N TYR A 432 27.85 29.90 13.72
CA TYR A 432 27.69 30.14 12.29
C TYR A 432 26.49 31.07 12.13
N ALA A 433 26.81 32.35 11.99
CA ALA A 433 25.86 33.40 11.66
C ALA A 433 25.29 33.13 10.27
N TYR A 434 24.00 32.80 10.20
CA TYR A 434 23.21 33.00 9.00
C TYR A 434 22.27 34.19 9.27
N ALA A 435 22.66 35.31 8.67
CA ALA A 435 21.84 36.50 8.53
C ALA A 435 20.53 36.16 7.82
N THR A 436 19.45 36.81 8.26
CA THR A 436 18.14 36.81 7.61
C THR A 436 18.25 37.42 6.20
N PRO A 437 17.61 36.86 5.16
CA PRO A 437 17.46 37.59 3.92
C PRO A 437 16.26 38.51 4.05
N ARG A 438 16.55 39.80 4.19
CA ARG A 438 15.64 40.88 3.85
C ARG A 438 15.58 40.92 2.32
N LEU A 439 14.39 40.69 1.74
CA LEU A 439 14.18 40.85 0.30
C LEU A 439 14.55 42.27 -0.12
N ALA A 440 15.65 42.41 -0.85
CA ALA A 440 15.92 43.54 -1.73
C ALA A 440 16.02 42.97 -3.15
N ALA A 441 15.13 43.41 -4.03
CA ALA A 441 15.15 43.05 -5.43
C ALA A 441 16.39 43.67 -6.08
N GLN A 442 17.26 42.85 -6.66
CA GLN A 442 18.16 43.27 -7.73
C GLN A 442 18.27 42.21 -8.81
N THR A 443 17.98 42.63 -10.02
CA THR A 443 18.17 41.95 -11.29
C THR A 443 19.65 41.90 -11.65
N VAL A 444 20.30 40.73 -11.57
CA VAL A 444 21.49 40.42 -12.38
C VAL A 444 21.54 38.92 -12.68
N THR A 445 21.58 38.61 -13.97
CA THR A 445 21.82 37.29 -14.56
C THR A 445 23.27 36.86 -14.35
N ALA A 446 23.54 35.65 -13.86
CA ALA A 446 24.84 35.01 -14.04
C ALA A 446 24.73 33.47 -13.96
N SER A 447 24.83 32.83 -15.12
CA SER A 447 25.00 31.39 -15.27
C SER A 447 26.32 30.93 -14.65
N ARG A 448 26.32 29.81 -13.90
CA ARG A 448 27.53 29.01 -13.70
C ARG A 448 27.19 27.52 -13.52
N THR A 449 27.69 26.71 -14.43
CA THR A 449 27.63 25.25 -14.44
C THR A 449 28.43 24.66 -13.27
N VAL A 450 27.79 23.80 -12.48
CA VAL A 450 28.44 23.03 -11.41
C VAL A 450 28.98 21.72 -12.01
N ARG A 451 30.30 21.46 -11.89
CA ARG A 451 30.90 20.16 -12.18
C ARG A 451 30.79 19.23 -10.97
N VAL A 452 30.62 17.94 -11.27
CA VAL A 452 30.51 16.81 -10.34
C VAL A 452 31.77 16.70 -9.48
N MET A 453 31.61 16.77 -8.16
CA MET A 453 32.66 16.45 -7.18
C MET A 453 32.59 14.96 -6.84
N GLY A 454 33.69 14.23 -7.09
CA GLY A 454 33.87 12.86 -6.61
C GLY A 454 34.19 12.79 -5.10
N PRO A 455 34.11 11.61 -4.48
CA PRO A 455 34.20 11.47 -3.02
C PRO A 455 35.60 11.75 -2.47
N THR A 456 35.64 12.42 -1.32
CA THR A 456 36.85 13.00 -0.69
C THR A 456 37.46 12.12 0.41
N VAL A 457 37.46 10.79 0.29
CA VAL A 457 38.10 9.92 1.31
C VAL A 457 38.74 8.66 0.72
N SER A 458 39.95 8.35 1.20
CA SER A 458 40.63 7.07 1.00
C SER A 458 40.51 6.22 2.28
N CYS A 459 40.42 4.89 2.15
CA CYS A 459 40.20 3.94 3.26
C CYS A 459 41.40 3.72 4.21
N GLY A 460 42.29 4.70 4.37
CA GLY A 460 43.42 4.63 5.32
C GLY A 460 43.39 5.81 6.30
N ASN A 461 43.12 5.53 7.57
CA ASN A 461 43.14 6.49 8.68
C ASN A 461 44.55 7.07 8.91
N THR A 462 44.88 8.20 8.28
CA THR A 462 45.96 9.09 8.74
C THR A 462 45.55 10.56 8.61
N SER A 463 45.73 11.29 9.71
CA SER A 463 45.33 12.68 9.92
C SER A 463 46.23 13.69 9.19
N ILE A 464 45.58 14.55 8.39
CA ILE A 464 45.88 15.97 8.06
C ILE A 464 47.20 16.29 7.34
N GLU A 465 47.07 16.77 6.10
CA GLU A 465 47.48 18.12 5.68
C GLU A 465 46.73 18.52 4.40
N THR A 466 45.99 19.63 4.44
CA THR A 466 45.28 20.18 3.29
C THR A 466 46.27 20.98 2.44
N PRO A 467 46.52 20.65 1.17
CA PRO A 467 47.44 21.43 0.35
C PRO A 467 46.85 22.84 0.11
N SER A 468 47.71 23.85 0.13
CA SER A 468 47.34 25.24 -0.17
C SER A 468 46.79 25.37 -1.61
N ARG A 469 45.86 26.32 -1.81
CA ARG A 469 45.26 26.59 -3.13
C ARG A 469 46.32 27.09 -4.10
N LEU A 470 46.24 26.62 -5.36
CA LEU A 470 47.10 26.90 -6.52
C LEU A 470 48.37 26.04 -6.68
N THR A 471 48.56 25.02 -5.84
CA THR A 471 49.60 24.01 -6.08
C THR A 471 49.09 22.95 -7.05
N SER A 472 49.73 22.79 -8.21
CA SER A 472 49.41 21.66 -9.10
C SER A 472 49.83 20.36 -8.40
N PRO A 473 48.96 19.34 -8.27
CA PRO A 473 49.39 18.06 -7.73
C PRO A 473 50.40 17.45 -8.70
N GLY A 474 51.65 17.30 -8.25
CA GLY A 474 52.67 16.57 -8.99
C GLY A 474 52.20 15.13 -9.19
N VAL A 475 52.00 14.75 -10.45
CA VAL A 475 51.68 13.37 -10.82
C VAL A 475 52.97 12.55 -10.70
N GLU A 476 53.27 12.06 -9.51
CA GLU A 476 54.30 11.04 -9.31
C GLU A 476 53.66 9.66 -9.29
N ARG A 477 53.30 9.11 -10.45
CA ARG A 477 53.31 7.65 -10.69
C ARG A 477 53.44 7.36 -12.19
N ILE A 478 54.67 7.13 -12.64
CA ILE A 478 54.96 6.40 -13.88
C ILE A 478 54.73 4.90 -13.58
N PRO A 479 53.90 4.17 -14.33
CA PRO A 479 53.77 2.73 -14.15
C PRO A 479 55.01 2.02 -14.70
N THR A 480 55.82 1.42 -13.82
CA THR A 480 57.07 0.69 -14.15
C THR A 480 56.89 -0.83 -14.27
N LYS A 481 55.68 -1.34 -14.52
CA LYS A 481 55.47 -2.78 -14.76
C LYS A 481 54.65 -3.05 -16.02
N LEU A 482 55.26 -3.75 -16.96
CA LEU A 482 54.57 -4.46 -18.05
C LEU A 482 53.68 -5.54 -17.44
N LEU A 483 52.38 -5.49 -17.73
CA LEU A 483 51.41 -6.48 -17.28
C LEU A 483 51.45 -7.70 -18.22
N HIS A 484 52.43 -8.57 -18.02
CA HIS A 484 52.32 -9.97 -18.41
C HIS A 484 52.00 -10.79 -17.16
N ASP A 485 50.74 -11.24 -17.05
CA ASP A 485 50.40 -12.64 -16.78
C ASP A 485 48.87 -12.80 -16.72
N ALA A 486 48.38 -13.83 -17.42
CA ALA A 486 46.97 -14.15 -17.53
C ALA A 486 46.41 -14.63 -16.18
N GLY A 487 45.57 -13.80 -15.55
CA GLY A 487 44.79 -14.19 -14.38
C GLY A 487 43.74 -15.25 -14.69
N ARG A 488 43.42 -16.10 -13.71
CA ARG A 488 42.39 -17.16 -13.83
C ARG A 488 41.02 -16.57 -14.18
N ARG A 489 40.45 -17.04 -15.30
CA ARG A 489 39.07 -16.74 -15.72
C ARG A 489 38.07 -17.18 -14.65
N ILE A 490 37.14 -16.29 -14.30
CA ILE A 490 35.99 -16.54 -13.41
C ILE A 490 34.74 -16.94 -14.23
N GLU A 491 34.76 -16.74 -15.56
CA GLU A 491 33.66 -17.13 -16.44
C GLU A 491 33.74 -18.62 -16.80
N PRO A 492 32.64 -19.39 -16.65
CA PRO A 492 32.58 -20.75 -17.17
C PRO A 492 32.69 -20.73 -18.71
N PRO A 493 33.34 -21.71 -19.33
CA PRO A 493 33.45 -21.76 -20.80
C PRO A 493 32.06 -21.86 -21.44
N GLN A 494 31.85 -21.08 -22.51
CA GLN A 494 30.63 -21.18 -23.32
C GLN A 494 30.46 -22.61 -23.85
N SER A 495 29.27 -23.17 -23.68
CA SER A 495 28.90 -24.49 -24.19
C SER A 495 28.85 -24.48 -25.72
N GLU A 496 29.59 -25.39 -26.37
CA GLU A 496 29.44 -25.63 -27.80
C GLU A 496 28.03 -26.16 -28.13
N PRO A 497 27.47 -25.78 -29.29
CA PRO A 497 26.12 -26.18 -29.68
C PRO A 497 26.05 -27.70 -29.86
N ARG A 498 25.25 -28.37 -29.02
CA ARG A 498 24.91 -29.79 -29.21
C ARG A 498 23.91 -29.92 -30.36
N PRO A 499 24.13 -30.82 -31.33
CA PRO A 499 23.13 -31.09 -32.36
C PRO A 499 21.85 -31.61 -31.71
N THR A 500 20.72 -31.02 -32.10
CA THR A 500 19.39 -31.41 -31.65
C THR A 500 19.10 -32.85 -32.07
N ALA A 501 18.95 -33.76 -31.11
CA ALA A 501 18.50 -35.12 -31.40
C ALA A 501 17.11 -35.08 -32.07
N PRO A 502 16.86 -35.86 -33.14
CA PRO A 502 15.58 -35.86 -33.82
C PRO A 502 14.48 -36.35 -32.88
N ARG A 503 13.43 -35.52 -32.76
CA ARG A 503 12.22 -35.78 -31.99
C ARG A 503 11.50 -36.98 -32.62
N LEU A 504 11.30 -38.06 -31.86
CA LEU A 504 10.48 -39.21 -32.27
C LEU A 504 9.09 -38.70 -32.72
N ALA A 505 8.68 -39.13 -33.91
CA ALA A 505 7.39 -38.78 -34.51
C ALA A 505 6.24 -39.29 -33.62
N ALA A 506 5.18 -38.50 -33.50
CA ALA A 506 3.98 -38.87 -32.78
C ALA A 506 3.30 -40.07 -33.46
N THR A 507 3.16 -41.17 -32.73
CA THR A 507 2.34 -42.32 -33.13
C THR A 507 0.90 -41.85 -33.34
N ALA A 508 0.37 -42.00 -34.55
CA ALA A 508 -1.01 -41.70 -34.87
C ALA A 508 -1.95 -42.63 -34.08
N ALA A 509 -2.99 -42.05 -33.47
CA ALA A 509 -4.06 -42.80 -32.82
C ALA A 509 -4.82 -43.67 -33.85
N PRO A 510 -5.27 -44.88 -33.47
CA PRO A 510 -5.99 -45.77 -34.38
C PRO A 510 -7.36 -45.17 -34.75
N VAL A 511 -7.67 -45.22 -36.04
CA VAL A 511 -8.95 -44.80 -36.65
C VAL A 511 -10.09 -45.68 -36.08
N PRO A 512 -11.23 -45.11 -35.65
CA PRO A 512 -12.37 -45.90 -35.17
C PRO A 512 -13.00 -46.71 -36.32
N ALA A 513 -13.49 -47.91 -35.98
CA ALA A 513 -14.05 -48.88 -36.92
C ALA A 513 -15.29 -48.34 -37.65
N LEU A 514 -15.37 -48.63 -38.96
CA LEU A 514 -16.51 -48.32 -39.83
C LEU A 514 -17.76 -49.10 -39.38
N GLU A 515 -18.88 -48.40 -39.23
CA GLU A 515 -20.21 -48.99 -39.02
C GLU A 515 -20.64 -49.82 -40.26
N PRO A 516 -21.33 -50.96 -40.07
CA PRO A 516 -21.86 -51.75 -41.18
C PRO A 516 -23.10 -51.10 -41.82
N PRO A 517 -23.34 -51.30 -43.13
CA PRO A 517 -24.39 -50.62 -43.87
C PRO A 517 -25.80 -51.07 -43.44
N GLY A 518 -26.66 -50.08 -43.22
CA GLY A 518 -28.03 -50.26 -42.74
C GLY A 518 -28.95 -51.04 -43.67
N SER A 519 -29.69 -51.98 -43.10
CA SER A 519 -30.86 -52.60 -43.71
C SER A 519 -32.09 -51.70 -43.52
N ARG A 520 -32.58 -51.11 -44.61
CA ARG A 520 -33.93 -50.52 -44.68
C ARG A 520 -34.97 -51.63 -44.52
N VAL A 521 -35.86 -51.49 -43.53
CA VAL A 521 -37.17 -52.14 -43.55
C VAL A 521 -38.23 -51.04 -43.53
N ARG A 522 -39.04 -51.02 -44.59
CA ARG A 522 -40.29 -50.25 -44.69
C ARG A 522 -41.39 -51.03 -43.97
N SER A 523 -42.04 -50.38 -43.02
CA SER A 523 -43.48 -50.49 -42.73
C SER A 523 -43.86 -49.39 -41.76
#